data_AF-A0A8G1YWB5-F1
#
_entry.id   AF-A0A8G1YWB5-F1
#
_cell.length_a   1.000
_cell.length_b   1.000
_cell.length_c   1.000
_cell.angle_alpha   90.00
_cell.angle_beta   90.00
_cell.angle_gamma   90.00
#
_symmetry.space_group_name_H-M   'P 1'
#
loop_
_entity.id
_entity.type
_entity.pdbx_description
1 polymer ?
#
loop_
_entity_poly.entity_id
_entity_poly.type
_entity_poly.pdbx_seq_one_letter_code
_entity_poly.pdbx_strand_id
1 'polypeptide(L)'
;MAVATIQRWTFRTVLLVLGLAALPCLLLPQIAIVAAISIVGIPLALLMALIPPVFLFLLLTWAISFGVPGRLNWLTSPLIAVALLAVPPFLINRSMDRTTMALVSGDNDRIVRPFRAETLAVRSDRTAFWTKTQTRCDDFCMRALLTRSARRIMVMSYPAEMPEPDFSSIARTFHMERRASCPPVELADVRLLDLEKSPTARNAPKASERMRLEIAKGNCLIESEASLAEADTVVSAGQIKRGVNDYQAGLNPTADTIAVYRISVHNKDGATFSEVYRWTGVASYRLLPLLLPSYVTGYQFDIRIGFPRTLDLTHIVQFADRPDWSAFVTGTLGMELTLPAVDDSNDAAAVLAAKLSQPGPIDAVTNSLANDFFDRLRGRQTASQPDVDLAIAALNDRRLGVPDSVFAAAKYAKDVAPESMARLADALFARLFEIDIKVSKFGNIEAPQAGRLAIAIQSLPDQVIPEHRADLERLAKDTHRRVAAFQALTRLSVFGADAIPTMLYLIDDAALQPLDKGNFWQHSYLAGVQGLCRLGERGAPAIEPLLERIRAGIIPLHASYGDLAINTLAGMGADKATLLQAFPAKDRNSNRARFDRVFDKARRKIDCGY
;
A
#
# COMPACT_ATOMS: atom_id res chain seq x y z
N MET A 1 -22.77 -65.32 -22.26
CA MET A 1 -23.62 -64.85 -21.13
C MET A 1 -22.80 -64.48 -19.88
N ALA A 2 -21.86 -65.30 -19.40
CA ALA A 2 -21.08 -65.03 -18.18
C ALA A 2 -20.24 -63.73 -18.19
N VAL A 3 -19.60 -63.38 -19.31
CA VAL A 3 -18.77 -62.16 -19.45
C VAL A 3 -19.61 -60.87 -19.31
N ALA A 4 -20.82 -60.86 -19.87
CA ALA A 4 -21.74 -59.73 -19.79
C ALA A 4 -22.31 -59.54 -18.37
N THR A 5 -22.44 -60.62 -17.59
CA THR A 5 -22.88 -60.56 -16.19
C THR A 5 -21.76 -59.98 -15.31
N ILE A 6 -20.52 -60.47 -15.45
CA ILE A 6 -19.37 -59.99 -14.65
C ILE A 6 -19.13 -58.48 -14.89
N GLN A 7 -19.20 -58.02 -16.13
CA GLN A 7 -19.03 -56.61 -16.49
C GLN A 7 -20.12 -55.69 -15.92
N ARG A 8 -21.34 -56.19 -15.71
CA ARG A 8 -22.44 -55.42 -15.08
C ARG A 8 -22.27 -55.30 -13.56
N TRP A 9 -21.77 -56.33 -12.91
CA TRP A 9 -21.49 -56.30 -11.47
C TRP A 9 -20.33 -55.35 -11.15
N THR A 10 -19.23 -55.40 -11.92
CA THR A 10 -18.09 -54.50 -11.73
C THR A 10 -18.48 -53.03 -11.93
N PHE A 11 -19.27 -52.71 -12.95
CA PHE A 11 -19.72 -51.34 -13.19
C PHE A 11 -20.59 -50.78 -12.06
N ARG A 12 -21.54 -51.59 -11.54
CA ARG A 12 -22.39 -51.18 -10.41
C ARG A 12 -21.58 -50.94 -9.14
N THR A 13 -20.60 -51.79 -8.87
CA THR A 13 -19.68 -51.62 -7.74
C THR A 13 -18.87 -50.32 -7.88
N VAL A 14 -18.32 -50.05 -9.07
CA VAL A 14 -17.58 -48.80 -9.34
C VAL A 14 -18.46 -47.57 -9.13
N LEU A 15 -19.69 -47.58 -9.64
CA LEU A 15 -20.64 -46.47 -9.48
C LEU A 15 -20.98 -46.24 -8.00
N LEU A 16 -21.18 -47.31 -7.23
CA LEU A 16 -21.46 -47.23 -5.80
C LEU A 16 -20.26 -46.67 -5.01
N VAL A 17 -19.05 -47.17 -5.29
CA VAL A 17 -17.82 -46.67 -4.64
C VAL A 17 -17.60 -45.19 -4.95
N LEU A 18 -17.73 -44.80 -6.23
CA LEU A 18 -17.60 -43.40 -6.63
C LEU A 18 -18.70 -42.51 -6.04
N GLY A 19 -19.93 -43.01 -5.93
CA GLY A 19 -21.03 -42.29 -5.29
C GLY A 19 -20.78 -42.02 -3.80
N LEU A 20 -20.30 -43.04 -3.07
CA LEU A 20 -19.90 -42.89 -1.67
C LEU A 20 -18.71 -41.94 -1.51
N ALA A 21 -17.75 -41.95 -2.44
CA ALA A 21 -16.60 -41.05 -2.42
C ALA A 21 -16.96 -39.61 -2.84
N ALA A 22 -17.94 -39.43 -3.73
CA ALA A 22 -18.39 -38.11 -4.18
C ALA A 22 -19.10 -37.34 -3.07
N LEU A 23 -19.82 -38.03 -2.18
CA LEU A 23 -20.58 -37.40 -1.09
C LEU A 23 -19.72 -36.51 -0.17
N PRO A 24 -18.60 -36.97 0.44
CA PRO A 24 -17.75 -36.10 1.24
C PRO A 24 -17.06 -35.01 0.41
N CYS A 25 -16.71 -35.29 -0.86
CA CYS A 25 -16.14 -34.28 -1.75
C CYS A 25 -17.12 -33.13 -2.01
N LEU A 26 -18.42 -33.43 -2.13
CA LEU A 26 -19.48 -32.44 -2.35
C LEU A 26 -19.86 -31.67 -1.08
N LEU A 27 -19.92 -32.36 0.07
CA LEU A 27 -20.37 -31.76 1.34
C LEU A 27 -19.26 -30.99 2.07
N LEU A 28 -17.99 -31.40 1.91
CA LEU A 28 -16.85 -30.86 2.65
C LEU A 28 -15.68 -30.52 1.72
N PRO A 29 -15.86 -29.59 0.75
CA PRO A 29 -14.82 -29.24 -0.21
C PRO A 29 -13.53 -28.70 0.45
N GLN A 30 -13.64 -28.15 1.67
CA GLN A 30 -12.50 -27.61 2.42
C GLN A 30 -11.43 -28.65 2.79
N ILE A 31 -11.79 -29.94 2.83
CA ILE A 31 -10.81 -31.03 3.02
C ILE A 31 -9.78 -31.04 1.88
N ALA A 32 -10.19 -30.66 0.67
CA ALA A 32 -9.29 -30.60 -0.48
C ALA A 32 -8.20 -29.52 -0.31
N ILE A 33 -8.51 -28.39 0.36
CA ILE A 33 -7.51 -27.36 0.68
C ILE A 33 -6.49 -27.90 1.67
N VAL A 34 -6.97 -28.52 2.75
CA VAL A 34 -6.11 -29.10 3.78
C VAL A 34 -5.17 -30.13 3.16
N ALA A 35 -5.66 -30.95 2.23
CA ALA A 35 -4.83 -31.85 1.45
C ALA A 35 -3.80 -31.08 0.60
N ALA A 36 -4.24 -30.08 -0.17
CA ALA A 36 -3.39 -29.31 -1.09
C ALA A 36 -2.24 -28.53 -0.41
N ILE A 37 -2.33 -28.22 0.89
CA ILE A 37 -1.23 -27.60 1.65
C ILE A 37 0.00 -28.51 1.76
N SER A 38 -0.17 -29.82 1.59
CA SER A 38 0.94 -30.79 1.58
C SER A 38 1.36 -31.16 0.15
N ILE A 39 2.67 -31.34 -0.09
CA ILE A 39 3.21 -31.79 -1.39
C ILE A 39 2.57 -33.11 -1.84
N VAL A 40 2.28 -34.00 -0.90
CA VAL A 40 1.63 -35.30 -1.14
C VAL A 40 0.12 -35.17 -1.37
N GLY A 41 -0.51 -34.12 -0.85
CA GLY A 41 -1.96 -33.95 -0.92
C GLY A 41 -2.46 -33.14 -2.12
N ILE A 42 -1.59 -32.54 -2.94
CA ILE A 42 -2.00 -31.96 -4.24
C ILE A 42 -2.62 -33.04 -5.16
N PRO A 43 -1.98 -34.21 -5.40
CA PRO A 43 -2.61 -35.30 -6.15
C PRO A 43 -3.95 -35.75 -5.57
N LEU A 44 -4.06 -35.79 -4.22
CA LEU A 44 -5.29 -36.16 -3.54
C LEU A 44 -6.40 -35.12 -3.76
N ALA A 45 -6.08 -33.83 -3.68
CA ALA A 45 -7.01 -32.74 -3.94
C ALA A 45 -7.52 -32.75 -5.38
N LEU A 46 -6.64 -33.02 -6.37
CA LEU A 46 -7.03 -33.20 -7.77
C LEU A 46 -7.96 -34.40 -7.95
N LEU A 47 -7.66 -35.53 -7.32
CA LEU A 47 -8.51 -36.71 -7.36
C LEU A 47 -9.89 -36.42 -6.74
N MET A 48 -9.93 -35.73 -5.60
CA MET A 48 -11.17 -35.28 -4.97
C MET A 48 -11.99 -34.35 -5.88
N ALA A 49 -11.33 -33.45 -6.63
CA ALA A 49 -12.00 -32.55 -7.58
C ALA A 49 -12.56 -33.29 -8.82
N LEU A 50 -11.96 -34.44 -9.19
CA LEU A 50 -12.37 -35.27 -10.33
C LEU A 50 -13.44 -36.31 -9.99
N ILE A 51 -13.57 -36.74 -8.72
CA ILE A 51 -14.56 -37.74 -8.32
C ILE A 51 -15.99 -37.32 -8.67
N PRO A 52 -16.50 -36.11 -8.30
CA PRO A 52 -17.86 -35.72 -8.63
C PRO A 52 -18.15 -35.65 -10.15
N PRO A 53 -17.28 -35.06 -10.99
CA PRO A 53 -17.41 -35.12 -12.45
C PRO A 53 -17.53 -36.55 -13.01
N VAL A 54 -16.63 -37.44 -12.59
CA VAL A 54 -16.58 -38.83 -13.09
C VAL A 54 -17.82 -39.60 -12.65
N PHE A 55 -18.24 -39.44 -11.38
CA PHE A 55 -19.45 -40.05 -10.86
C PHE A 55 -20.69 -39.62 -11.66
N LEU A 56 -20.87 -38.31 -11.89
CA LEU A 56 -22.00 -37.79 -12.65
C LEU A 56 -22.05 -38.34 -14.07
N PHE A 57 -20.90 -38.37 -14.76
CA PHE A 57 -20.81 -38.91 -16.11
C PHE A 57 -21.19 -40.40 -16.19
N LEU A 58 -20.68 -41.21 -15.26
CA LEU A 58 -20.99 -42.64 -15.19
C LEU A 58 -22.45 -42.89 -14.81
N LEU A 59 -23.01 -42.08 -13.90
CA LEU A 59 -24.42 -42.15 -13.50
C LEU A 59 -25.35 -41.85 -14.69
N LEU A 60 -25.06 -40.80 -15.47
CA LEU A 60 -25.82 -40.46 -16.68
C LEU A 60 -25.72 -41.56 -17.74
N THR A 61 -24.50 -42.04 -18.00
CA THR A 61 -24.25 -43.14 -18.96
C THR A 61 -25.06 -44.39 -18.58
N TRP A 62 -25.08 -44.72 -17.29
CA TRP A 62 -25.87 -45.83 -16.75
C TRP A 62 -27.38 -45.61 -16.92
N ALA A 63 -27.89 -44.43 -16.55
CA ALA A 63 -29.30 -44.10 -16.66
C ALA A 63 -29.79 -44.16 -18.12
N ILE A 64 -29.03 -43.61 -19.06
CA ILE A 64 -29.35 -43.63 -20.50
C ILE A 64 -29.36 -45.07 -21.05
N SER A 65 -28.47 -45.93 -20.55
CA SER A 65 -28.34 -47.31 -21.03
C SER A 65 -29.61 -48.16 -20.87
N PHE A 66 -30.53 -47.77 -19.97
CA PHE A 66 -31.85 -48.40 -19.85
C PHE A 66 -32.80 -48.10 -21.00
N GLY A 67 -32.65 -46.94 -21.65
CA GLY A 67 -33.52 -46.51 -22.75
C GLY A 67 -33.01 -46.88 -24.14
N VAL A 68 -31.81 -47.46 -24.25
CA VAL A 68 -31.14 -47.69 -25.54
C VAL A 68 -31.02 -49.20 -25.85
N PRO A 69 -31.42 -49.67 -27.04
CA PRO A 69 -31.37 -51.09 -27.41
C PRO A 69 -29.94 -51.69 -27.36
N GLY A 70 -29.85 -52.88 -26.76
CA GLY A 70 -28.64 -53.41 -26.12
C GLY A 70 -27.45 -53.81 -26.99
N ARG A 71 -27.49 -53.70 -28.32
CA ARG A 71 -26.31 -53.99 -29.18
C ARG A 71 -25.38 -52.79 -29.34
N LEU A 72 -25.89 -51.56 -29.20
CA LEU A 72 -25.11 -50.32 -29.39
C LEU A 72 -24.98 -49.47 -28.12
N ASN A 73 -25.66 -49.86 -27.03
CA ASN A 73 -25.76 -49.06 -25.81
C ASN A 73 -24.41 -48.67 -25.19
N TRP A 74 -23.37 -49.49 -25.33
CA TRP A 74 -22.03 -49.24 -24.79
C TRP A 74 -21.31 -48.07 -25.49
N LEU A 75 -21.66 -47.76 -26.74
CA LEU A 75 -21.17 -46.59 -27.48
C LEU A 75 -22.14 -45.42 -27.41
N THR A 76 -23.42 -45.68 -27.61
CA THR A 76 -24.42 -44.60 -27.74
C THR A 76 -24.75 -43.94 -26.41
N SER A 77 -24.77 -44.69 -25.29
CA SER A 77 -25.06 -44.10 -23.97
C SER A 77 -24.01 -43.07 -23.52
N PRO A 78 -22.68 -43.33 -23.60
CA PRO A 78 -21.69 -42.31 -23.24
C PRO A 78 -21.71 -41.12 -24.21
N LEU A 79 -21.95 -41.34 -25.51
CA LEU A 79 -22.09 -40.24 -26.47
C LEU A 79 -23.29 -39.34 -26.15
N ILE A 80 -24.44 -39.93 -25.81
CA ILE A 80 -25.62 -39.17 -25.37
C ILE A 80 -25.33 -38.45 -24.05
N ALA A 81 -24.64 -39.09 -23.10
CA ALA A 81 -24.25 -38.45 -21.84
C ALA A 81 -23.34 -37.23 -22.07
N VAL A 82 -22.32 -37.36 -22.94
CA VAL A 82 -21.47 -36.23 -23.36
C VAL A 82 -22.31 -35.13 -24.00
N ALA A 83 -23.22 -35.49 -24.92
CA ALA A 83 -24.08 -34.50 -25.58
C ALA A 83 -24.98 -33.75 -24.58
N LEU A 84 -25.60 -34.45 -23.62
CA LEU A 84 -26.41 -33.84 -22.56
C LEU A 84 -25.60 -32.89 -21.67
N LEU A 85 -24.32 -33.19 -21.43
CA LEU A 85 -23.42 -32.35 -20.65
C LEU A 85 -22.82 -31.19 -21.47
N ALA A 86 -22.70 -31.33 -22.80
CA ALA A 86 -22.05 -30.35 -23.67
C ALA A 86 -23.02 -29.33 -24.30
N VAL A 87 -24.25 -29.74 -24.61
CA VAL A 87 -25.24 -28.87 -25.26
C VAL A 87 -25.62 -27.66 -24.39
N PRO A 88 -25.88 -27.79 -23.08
CA PRO A 88 -26.24 -26.62 -22.27
C PRO A 88 -25.12 -25.56 -22.18
N PRO A 89 -23.86 -25.91 -21.85
CA PRO A 89 -22.74 -24.95 -21.92
C PRO A 89 -22.60 -24.30 -23.29
N PHE A 90 -22.74 -25.08 -24.38
CA PHE A 90 -22.65 -24.53 -25.73
C PHE A 90 -23.71 -23.46 -26.02
N LEU A 91 -24.98 -23.71 -25.67
CA LEU A 91 -26.06 -22.75 -25.88
C LEU A 91 -25.92 -21.50 -24.99
N ILE A 92 -25.55 -21.69 -23.72
CA ILE A 92 -25.34 -20.61 -22.76
C ILE A 92 -24.18 -19.72 -23.20
N ASN A 93 -23.01 -20.32 -23.47
CA ASN A 93 -21.82 -19.58 -23.91
C ASN A 93 -22.09 -18.85 -25.23
N ARG A 94 -22.79 -19.47 -26.19
CA ARG A 94 -23.17 -18.80 -27.45
C ARG A 94 -24.10 -17.59 -27.24
N SER A 95 -25.01 -17.67 -26.26
CA SER A 95 -25.86 -16.54 -25.88
C SER A 95 -25.03 -15.41 -25.25
N MET A 96 -24.08 -15.76 -24.39
CA MET A 96 -23.14 -14.80 -23.81
C MET A 96 -22.31 -14.12 -24.90
N ASP A 97 -21.81 -14.86 -25.88
CA ASP A 97 -21.04 -14.30 -27.00
C ASP A 97 -21.85 -13.29 -27.81
N ARG A 98 -23.12 -13.62 -28.12
CA ARG A 98 -24.02 -12.68 -28.79
C ARG A 98 -24.24 -11.41 -27.97
N THR A 99 -24.38 -11.55 -26.65
CA THR A 99 -24.56 -10.42 -25.74
C THR A 99 -23.30 -9.56 -25.70
N THR A 100 -22.12 -10.17 -25.59
CA THR A 100 -20.82 -9.48 -25.63
C THR A 100 -20.64 -8.73 -26.95
N MET A 101 -20.90 -9.38 -28.08
CA MET A 101 -20.80 -8.71 -29.40
C MET A 101 -21.80 -7.56 -29.54
N ALA A 102 -23.03 -7.72 -29.04
CA ALA A 102 -24.04 -6.66 -29.08
C ALA A 102 -23.69 -5.46 -28.17
N LEU A 103 -23.00 -5.70 -27.04
CA LEU A 103 -22.53 -4.65 -26.15
C LEU A 103 -21.38 -3.85 -26.76
N VAL A 104 -20.45 -4.54 -27.42
CA VAL A 104 -19.24 -3.96 -28.02
C VAL A 104 -19.51 -3.32 -29.38
N SER A 105 -20.54 -3.76 -30.12
CA SER A 105 -20.84 -3.22 -31.47
C SER A 105 -21.23 -1.74 -31.49
N GLY A 106 -21.57 -1.15 -30.34
CA GLY A 106 -21.85 0.28 -30.19
C GLY A 106 -20.61 1.15 -30.00
N ASP A 107 -19.43 0.55 -29.85
CA ASP A 107 -18.17 1.28 -29.64
C ASP A 107 -17.85 2.17 -30.84
N ASN A 108 -17.41 3.39 -30.57
CA ASN A 108 -17.12 4.40 -31.58
C ASN A 108 -16.09 5.41 -31.07
N ASP A 109 -15.37 6.04 -31.99
CA ASP A 109 -14.49 7.17 -31.72
C ASP A 109 -14.73 8.27 -32.75
N ARG A 110 -15.39 9.35 -32.31
CA ARG A 110 -15.64 10.58 -33.06
C ARG A 110 -15.07 11.79 -32.33
N ILE A 111 -14.11 11.59 -31.44
CA ILE A 111 -13.49 12.69 -30.70
C ILE A 111 -12.68 13.55 -31.67
N VAL A 112 -13.02 14.84 -31.74
CA VAL A 112 -12.24 15.81 -32.49
C VAL A 112 -10.99 16.15 -31.67
N ARG A 113 -9.81 15.95 -32.26
CA ARG A 113 -8.51 16.24 -31.62
C ARG A 113 -7.94 17.55 -32.17
N PRO A 114 -7.30 18.40 -31.33
CA PRO A 114 -7.04 18.21 -29.91
C PRO A 114 -8.30 18.42 -29.06
N PHE A 115 -8.47 17.61 -28.01
CA PHE A 115 -9.58 17.75 -27.09
C PHE A 115 -9.47 19.08 -26.32
N ARG A 116 -10.54 19.88 -26.37
CA ARG A 116 -10.65 21.13 -25.62
C ARG A 116 -12.03 21.21 -24.99
N ALA A 117 -12.07 21.20 -23.67
CA ALA A 117 -13.28 21.44 -22.89
C ALA A 117 -12.98 22.54 -21.87
N GLU A 118 -13.80 23.58 -21.82
CA GLU A 118 -13.64 24.62 -20.80
C GLU A 118 -14.13 24.09 -19.45
N THR A 119 -15.29 23.45 -19.45
CA THR A 119 -15.84 22.67 -18.34
C THR A 119 -15.90 21.18 -18.69
N LEU A 120 -15.14 20.37 -17.96
CA LEU A 120 -15.12 18.92 -18.11
C LEU A 120 -15.76 18.26 -16.88
N ALA A 121 -16.83 17.50 -17.08
CA ALA A 121 -17.39 16.64 -16.05
C ALA A 121 -16.86 15.21 -16.16
N VAL A 122 -16.48 14.63 -15.02
CA VAL A 122 -16.07 13.23 -14.88
C VAL A 122 -17.04 12.52 -13.96
N ARG A 123 -17.68 11.49 -14.49
CA ARG A 123 -18.60 10.60 -13.78
C ARG A 123 -17.95 9.24 -13.66
N SER A 124 -17.95 8.69 -12.45
CA SER A 124 -17.27 7.42 -12.22
C SER A 124 -17.85 6.60 -11.08
N ASP A 125 -17.75 5.29 -11.17
CA ASP A 125 -18.00 4.43 -10.01
C ASP A 125 -16.79 4.43 -9.04
N ARG A 126 -17.04 4.08 -7.77
CA ARG A 126 -15.98 3.87 -6.76
C ARG A 126 -15.01 2.75 -7.14
N THR A 127 -15.35 1.93 -8.12
CA THR A 127 -14.58 0.76 -8.53
C THR A 127 -13.62 1.04 -9.67
N ALA A 128 -13.75 2.12 -10.43
CA ALA A 128 -12.90 2.37 -11.59
C ALA A 128 -11.87 3.49 -11.39
N PHE A 129 -12.12 4.52 -10.58
CA PHE A 129 -11.23 5.70 -10.55
C PHE A 129 -10.74 6.09 -9.15
N TRP A 130 -11.45 5.69 -8.10
CA TRP A 130 -11.24 6.24 -6.77
C TRP A 130 -11.06 5.11 -5.75
N THR A 131 -9.91 5.04 -5.08
CA THR A 131 -9.84 4.32 -3.81
C THR A 131 -10.93 4.84 -2.87
N LYS A 132 -11.34 4.07 -1.85
CA LYS A 132 -12.43 4.39 -0.88
C LYS A 132 -12.35 5.80 -0.21
N THR A 133 -11.31 6.56 -0.48
CA THR A 133 -11.08 7.94 -0.08
C THR A 133 -11.86 8.93 -0.96
N GLN A 134 -13.07 9.26 -0.49
CA GLN A 134 -13.85 10.50 -0.62
C GLN A 134 -13.70 11.39 -1.89
N THR A 135 -14.86 11.72 -2.46
CA THR A 135 -15.19 12.86 -3.35
C THR A 135 -14.36 14.14 -3.15
N ARG A 136 -13.17 14.22 -3.75
CA ARG A 136 -12.26 15.39 -3.72
C ARG A 136 -11.59 15.55 -5.09
N CYS A 137 -10.98 16.72 -5.34
CA CYS A 137 -10.13 16.92 -6.51
C CYS A 137 -8.86 16.06 -6.39
N ASP A 138 -8.81 14.96 -7.15
CA ASP A 138 -7.68 14.02 -7.21
C ASP A 138 -6.56 14.47 -8.14
N ASP A 139 -5.60 13.57 -8.38
CA ASP A 139 -4.49 13.74 -9.31
C ASP A 139 -4.95 14.13 -10.72
N PHE A 140 -6.02 13.52 -11.26
CA PHE A 140 -6.55 13.93 -12.57
C PHE A 140 -7.13 15.35 -12.54
N CYS A 141 -8.03 15.63 -11.59
CA CYS A 141 -8.64 16.94 -11.43
C CYS A 141 -7.58 18.04 -11.25
N MET A 142 -6.60 17.82 -10.36
CA MET A 142 -5.52 18.77 -10.10
C MET A 142 -4.65 18.99 -11.34
N ARG A 143 -4.24 17.93 -12.04
CA ARG A 143 -3.42 18.08 -13.27
C ARG A 143 -4.16 18.83 -14.34
N ALA A 144 -5.43 18.48 -14.60
CA ALA A 144 -6.23 19.13 -15.62
C ALA A 144 -6.40 20.64 -15.37
N LEU A 145 -6.56 21.04 -14.10
CA LEU A 145 -6.62 22.45 -13.71
C LEU A 145 -5.25 23.15 -13.80
N LEU A 146 -4.19 22.51 -13.28
CA LEU A 146 -2.84 23.08 -13.23
C LEU A 146 -2.22 23.25 -14.62
N THR A 147 -2.44 22.32 -15.54
CA THR A 147 -1.99 22.42 -16.93
C THR A 147 -2.96 23.23 -17.80
N ARG A 148 -4.10 23.67 -17.23
CA ARG A 148 -5.19 24.37 -17.94
C ARG A 148 -5.79 23.56 -19.09
N SER A 149 -5.69 22.23 -19.03
CA SER A 149 -6.42 21.34 -19.94
C SER A 149 -7.94 21.45 -19.75
N ALA A 150 -8.39 21.89 -18.57
CA ALA A 150 -9.74 22.36 -18.32
C ALA A 150 -9.70 23.57 -17.38
N ARG A 151 -10.65 24.50 -17.51
CA ARG A 151 -10.79 25.62 -16.56
C ARG A 151 -11.61 25.23 -15.33
N ARG A 152 -12.58 24.34 -15.52
CA ARG A 152 -13.47 23.83 -14.47
C ARG A 152 -13.62 22.31 -14.63
N ILE A 153 -13.41 21.58 -13.54
CA ILE A 153 -13.65 20.14 -13.48
C ILE A 153 -14.88 19.87 -12.61
N MET A 154 -15.81 19.06 -13.10
CA MET A 154 -16.94 18.58 -12.33
C MET A 154 -16.73 17.10 -12.01
N VAL A 155 -16.98 16.67 -10.79
CA VAL A 155 -16.78 15.28 -10.35
C VAL A 155 -18.07 14.76 -9.74
N MET A 156 -18.50 13.58 -10.22
CA MET A 156 -19.62 12.85 -9.64
C MET A 156 -19.27 11.37 -9.50
N SER A 157 -19.50 10.83 -8.31
CA SER A 157 -19.17 9.43 -7.99
C SER A 157 -20.41 8.58 -7.73
N TYR A 158 -20.43 7.36 -8.25
CA TYR A 158 -21.45 6.35 -7.96
C TYR A 158 -20.92 5.25 -7.05
N PRO A 159 -21.72 4.77 -6.08
CA PRO A 159 -21.29 3.69 -5.18
C PRO A 159 -21.24 2.31 -5.84
N ALA A 160 -21.96 2.13 -6.96
CA ALA A 160 -22.13 0.85 -7.65
C ALA A 160 -22.23 1.09 -9.17
N GLU A 161 -23.08 0.31 -9.87
CA GLU A 161 -23.32 0.41 -11.30
C GLU A 161 -23.63 1.86 -11.72
N MET A 162 -22.97 2.31 -12.77
CA MET A 162 -23.10 3.66 -13.31
C MET A 162 -24.31 3.71 -14.25
N PRO A 163 -25.37 4.46 -13.90
CA PRO A 163 -26.51 4.64 -14.80
C PRO A 163 -26.13 5.53 -15.99
N GLU A 164 -26.99 5.53 -17.01
CA GLU A 164 -26.90 6.46 -18.13
C GLU A 164 -26.79 7.92 -17.63
N PRO A 165 -26.12 8.81 -18.40
CA PRO A 165 -25.97 10.21 -18.01
C PRO A 165 -27.31 10.92 -17.82
N ASP A 166 -27.60 11.26 -16.57
CA ASP A 166 -28.60 12.29 -16.23
C ASP A 166 -27.90 13.64 -16.12
N PHE A 167 -28.03 14.46 -17.16
CA PHE A 167 -27.39 15.78 -17.21
C PHE A 167 -28.00 16.80 -16.24
N SER A 168 -29.17 16.50 -15.64
CA SER A 168 -29.74 17.36 -14.59
C SER A 168 -29.09 17.13 -13.22
N SER A 169 -28.41 16.00 -13.03
CA SER A 169 -27.74 15.66 -11.78
C SER A 169 -26.71 16.71 -11.36
N ILE A 170 -26.61 16.94 -10.05
CA ILE A 170 -25.68 17.88 -9.44
C ILE A 170 -24.33 17.21 -9.23
N ALA A 171 -23.27 17.86 -9.70
CA ALA A 171 -21.88 17.45 -9.51
C ALA A 171 -21.11 18.49 -8.70
N ARG A 172 -20.08 18.03 -8.00
CA ARG A 172 -19.13 18.93 -7.33
C ARG A 172 -18.21 19.52 -8.38
N THR A 173 -17.93 20.79 -8.28
CA THR A 173 -17.16 21.55 -9.26
C THR A 173 -15.93 22.13 -8.61
N PHE A 174 -14.83 22.09 -9.35
CA PHE A 174 -13.53 22.56 -8.94
C PHE A 174 -12.98 23.48 -10.02
N HIS A 175 -12.54 24.67 -9.63
CA HIS A 175 -11.83 25.59 -10.51
C HIS A 175 -10.81 26.39 -9.70
N MET A 176 -9.87 27.02 -10.39
CA MET A 176 -8.88 27.88 -9.77
C MET A 176 -9.26 29.35 -9.94
N GLU A 177 -9.24 30.10 -8.84
CA GLU A 177 -9.52 31.54 -8.84
C GLU A 177 -8.54 32.26 -7.90
N ARG A 178 -8.07 33.44 -8.28
CA ARG A 178 -7.18 34.23 -7.43
C ARG A 178 -7.97 34.94 -6.33
N ARG A 179 -7.67 34.67 -5.07
CA ARG A 179 -8.29 35.36 -3.91
C ARG A 179 -7.24 35.78 -2.89
N ALA A 180 -7.59 36.74 -2.03
CA ALA A 180 -6.72 37.16 -0.93
C ALA A 180 -6.59 36.07 0.15
N SER A 181 -7.64 35.26 0.34
CA SER A 181 -7.66 34.14 1.27
C SER A 181 -8.33 32.95 0.60
N CYS A 182 -7.68 31.78 0.67
CA CYS A 182 -8.22 30.55 0.11
C CYS A 182 -9.06 29.80 1.14
N PRO A 183 -10.18 29.16 0.72
CA PRO A 183 -10.90 28.25 1.60
C PRO A 183 -10.02 27.03 1.93
N PRO A 184 -10.26 26.37 3.08
CA PRO A 184 -9.57 25.13 3.39
C PRO A 184 -9.95 24.06 2.36
N VAL A 185 -8.95 23.42 1.78
CA VAL A 185 -9.14 22.32 0.81
C VAL A 185 -8.31 21.12 1.23
N GLU A 186 -8.89 19.94 1.05
CA GLU A 186 -8.20 18.69 1.31
C GLU A 186 -7.83 18.03 -0.01
N LEU A 187 -6.53 17.84 -0.24
CA LEU A 187 -6.00 17.32 -1.50
C LEU A 187 -5.60 15.86 -1.32
N ALA A 188 -5.94 15.02 -2.29
CA ALA A 188 -5.51 13.63 -2.30
C ALA A 188 -4.02 13.56 -2.64
N ASP A 189 -3.19 13.01 -1.74
CA ASP A 189 -1.75 12.83 -1.98
C ASP A 189 -1.42 11.46 -2.59
N VAL A 190 -2.14 11.09 -3.65
CA VAL A 190 -1.99 9.81 -4.34
C VAL A 190 -1.72 10.07 -5.81
N ARG A 191 -0.74 9.37 -6.40
CA ARG A 191 -0.55 9.35 -7.85
C ARG A 191 -1.49 8.31 -8.43
N LEU A 192 -2.56 8.76 -9.09
CA LEU A 192 -3.56 7.89 -9.71
C LEU A 192 -3.34 7.77 -11.22
N LEU A 193 -2.66 8.74 -11.84
CA LEU A 193 -2.32 8.71 -13.25
C LEU A 193 -0.88 8.26 -13.46
N ASP A 194 -0.71 7.23 -14.29
CA ASP A 194 0.58 6.77 -14.78
C ASP A 194 0.85 7.41 -16.15
N LEU A 195 1.44 8.60 -16.11
CA LEU A 195 1.71 9.41 -17.31
C LEU A 195 3.07 9.08 -17.96
N GLU A 196 3.94 8.34 -17.28
CA GLU A 196 5.29 8.03 -17.76
C GLU A 196 5.62 6.55 -17.55
N LYS A 197 5.80 5.81 -18.65
CA LYS A 197 6.26 4.40 -18.62
C LYS A 197 7.72 4.22 -18.18
N SER A 198 8.40 5.27 -17.72
CA SER A 198 9.81 5.25 -17.35
C SER A 198 10.01 4.91 -15.87
N PRO A 199 11.03 4.12 -15.49
CA PRO A 199 11.37 3.89 -14.08
C PRO A 199 11.74 5.16 -13.29
N THR A 200 11.98 6.30 -13.97
CA THR A 200 12.15 7.63 -13.35
C THR A 200 10.84 8.28 -12.89
N ALA A 201 9.67 7.72 -13.23
CA ALA A 201 8.35 8.25 -12.88
C ALA A 201 8.11 8.37 -11.37
N ARG A 202 8.86 7.65 -10.53
CA ARG A 202 8.84 7.86 -9.07
C ARG A 202 9.24 9.28 -8.65
N ASN A 203 10.00 9.99 -9.47
CA ASN A 203 10.44 11.36 -9.19
C ASN A 203 9.59 12.44 -9.89
N ALA A 204 8.57 12.07 -10.68
CA ALA A 204 7.69 13.04 -11.31
C ALA A 204 6.95 13.90 -10.26
N PRO A 205 6.74 15.21 -10.49
CA PRO A 205 6.07 16.08 -9.52
C PRO A 205 4.67 15.56 -9.17
N LYS A 206 4.33 15.55 -7.88
CA LYS A 206 2.94 15.27 -7.45
C LYS A 206 2.06 16.48 -7.77
N ALA A 207 0.86 16.23 -8.27
CA ALA A 207 -0.10 17.31 -8.54
C ALA A 207 -0.56 18.02 -7.27
N SER A 208 -0.68 17.28 -6.16
CA SER A 208 -0.98 17.81 -4.83
C SER A 208 0.03 18.86 -4.37
N GLU A 209 1.33 18.58 -4.50
CA GLU A 209 2.42 19.50 -4.14
C GLU A 209 2.33 20.80 -4.96
N ARG A 210 2.12 20.70 -6.28
CA ARG A 210 1.98 21.88 -7.14
C ARG A 210 0.71 22.65 -6.84
N MET A 211 -0.41 21.98 -6.58
CA MET A 211 -1.67 22.62 -6.21
C MET A 211 -1.54 23.40 -4.90
N ARG A 212 -0.87 22.86 -3.87
CA ARG A 212 -0.59 23.57 -2.61
C ARG A 212 0.25 24.83 -2.84
N LEU A 213 1.23 24.75 -3.75
CA LEU A 213 2.05 25.91 -4.10
C LEU A 213 1.20 27.02 -4.74
N GLU A 214 0.32 26.67 -5.69
CA GLU A 214 -0.60 27.63 -6.30
C GLU A 214 -1.55 28.25 -5.27
N ILE A 215 -2.12 27.44 -4.37
CA ILE A 215 -2.97 27.92 -3.27
C ILE A 215 -2.21 28.89 -2.36
N ALA A 216 -0.97 28.58 -2.00
CA ALA A 216 -0.15 29.47 -1.17
C ALA A 216 0.24 30.77 -1.87
N LYS A 217 0.33 30.77 -3.21
CA LYS A 217 0.49 31.96 -4.07
C LYS A 217 -0.81 32.77 -4.21
N GLY A 218 -1.93 32.29 -3.66
CA GLY A 218 -3.25 32.93 -3.70
C GLY A 218 -4.14 32.49 -4.86
N ASN A 219 -3.74 31.48 -5.64
CA ASN A 219 -4.56 30.84 -6.66
C ASN A 219 -5.35 29.70 -6.01
N CYS A 220 -6.52 30.04 -5.49
CA CYS A 220 -7.32 29.17 -4.64
C CYS A 220 -8.09 28.13 -5.45
N LEU A 221 -8.12 26.90 -4.96
CA LEU A 221 -9.05 25.87 -5.44
C LEU A 221 -10.43 26.12 -4.83
N ILE A 222 -11.41 26.40 -5.66
CA ILE A 222 -12.79 26.69 -5.24
C ILE A 222 -13.67 25.47 -5.51
N GLU A 223 -14.32 24.98 -4.46
CA GLU A 223 -15.34 23.94 -4.53
C GLU A 223 -16.74 24.59 -4.54
N SER A 224 -17.57 24.18 -5.50
CA SER A 224 -18.99 24.58 -5.61
C SER A 224 -19.82 23.43 -6.18
N GLU A 225 -21.14 23.57 -6.23
CA GLU A 225 -22.02 22.59 -6.88
C GLU A 225 -22.64 23.17 -8.14
N ALA A 226 -22.75 22.37 -9.20
CA ALA A 226 -23.39 22.77 -10.44
C ALA A 226 -24.03 21.56 -11.14
N SER A 227 -25.01 21.81 -11.99
CA SER A 227 -25.63 20.76 -12.80
C SER A 227 -24.69 20.29 -13.91
N LEU A 228 -24.67 18.98 -14.19
CA LEU A 228 -23.89 18.43 -15.31
C LEU A 228 -24.23 19.08 -16.67
N ALA A 229 -25.42 19.65 -16.81
CA ALA A 229 -25.84 20.40 -17.98
C ALA A 229 -24.95 21.63 -18.26
N GLU A 230 -24.20 22.11 -17.28
CA GLU A 230 -23.23 23.20 -17.43
C GLU A 230 -21.87 22.75 -17.99
N ALA A 231 -21.62 21.45 -18.11
CA ALA A 231 -20.40 20.93 -18.70
C ALA A 231 -20.42 21.03 -20.23
N ASP A 232 -19.27 21.31 -20.84
CA ASP A 232 -19.11 21.21 -22.29
C ASP A 232 -18.93 19.76 -22.72
N THR A 233 -18.26 18.98 -21.86
CA THR A 233 -18.03 17.56 -22.06
C THR A 233 -18.29 16.79 -20.77
N VAL A 234 -18.96 15.66 -20.88
CA VAL A 234 -19.16 14.68 -19.80
C VAL A 234 -18.47 13.37 -20.17
N VAL A 235 -17.42 13.03 -19.44
CA VAL A 235 -16.76 11.73 -19.49
C VAL A 235 -17.37 10.84 -18.42
N SER A 236 -17.91 9.70 -18.82
CA SER A 236 -18.45 8.69 -17.91
C SER A 236 -17.60 7.45 -18.01
N ALA A 237 -17.10 6.96 -16.88
CA ALA A 237 -16.26 5.79 -16.89
C ALA A 237 -16.53 4.90 -15.67
N GLY A 238 -16.82 3.63 -15.88
CA GLY A 238 -17.12 2.71 -14.78
C GLY A 238 -17.82 1.44 -15.23
N GLN A 239 -18.24 0.64 -14.26
CA GLN A 239 -19.03 -0.56 -14.47
C GLN A 239 -20.50 -0.18 -14.70
N ILE A 240 -21.06 -0.55 -15.85
CA ILE A 240 -22.49 -0.32 -16.17
C ILE A 240 -23.35 -1.56 -15.91
N LYS A 241 -22.72 -2.73 -15.73
CA LYS A 241 -23.38 -3.99 -15.39
C LYS A 241 -22.47 -4.87 -14.55
N ARG A 242 -22.99 -5.38 -13.44
CA ARG A 242 -22.28 -6.28 -12.53
C ARG A 242 -22.77 -7.72 -12.65
N GLY A 243 -21.95 -8.54 -13.30
CA GLY A 243 -22.09 -10.00 -13.26
C GLY A 243 -21.58 -10.60 -11.94
N VAL A 244 -21.98 -11.83 -11.68
CA VAL A 244 -21.39 -12.65 -10.60
C VAL A 244 -20.13 -13.36 -11.09
N ASN A 245 -19.16 -13.56 -10.19
CA ASN A 245 -17.97 -14.34 -10.54
C ASN A 245 -18.24 -15.86 -10.50
N ASP A 246 -17.29 -16.67 -10.98
CA ASP A 246 -17.44 -18.14 -11.01
C ASP A 246 -17.77 -18.73 -9.64
N TYR A 247 -17.06 -18.26 -8.60
CA TYR A 247 -17.34 -18.64 -7.22
C TYR A 247 -18.80 -18.38 -6.89
N GLN A 248 -19.31 -17.15 -6.99
CA GLN A 248 -20.70 -16.75 -6.68
C GLN A 248 -21.76 -17.41 -7.56
N ALA A 249 -21.44 -17.75 -8.81
CA ALA A 249 -22.35 -18.46 -9.70
C ALA A 249 -22.54 -19.93 -9.27
N GLY A 250 -21.49 -20.60 -8.80
CA GLY A 250 -21.57 -21.96 -8.26
C GLY A 250 -22.25 -22.93 -9.22
N LEU A 251 -23.24 -23.68 -8.71
CA LEU A 251 -24.03 -24.66 -9.47
C LEU A 251 -25.16 -24.06 -10.31
N ASN A 252 -25.28 -22.73 -10.44
CA ASN A 252 -26.26 -22.12 -11.34
C ASN A 252 -25.67 -21.93 -12.74
N PRO A 253 -25.99 -22.77 -13.74
CA PRO A 253 -25.39 -22.67 -15.07
C PRO A 253 -25.82 -21.41 -15.83
N THR A 254 -26.98 -20.83 -15.49
CA THR A 254 -27.53 -19.64 -16.15
C THR A 254 -27.32 -18.35 -15.35
N ALA A 255 -26.44 -18.38 -14.36
CA ALA A 255 -26.05 -17.17 -13.62
C ALA A 255 -25.51 -16.10 -14.58
N ASP A 256 -25.90 -14.84 -14.37
CA ASP A 256 -25.40 -13.72 -15.16
C ASP A 256 -23.96 -13.40 -14.74
N THR A 257 -23.00 -13.96 -15.48
CA THR A 257 -21.57 -13.80 -15.20
C THR A 257 -20.92 -12.72 -16.06
N ILE A 258 -21.72 -11.92 -16.77
CA ILE A 258 -21.21 -10.85 -17.65
C ILE A 258 -21.09 -9.56 -16.85
N ALA A 259 -19.85 -9.10 -16.65
CA ALA A 259 -19.53 -7.78 -16.15
C ALA A 259 -19.14 -6.87 -17.32
N VAL A 260 -19.68 -5.64 -17.33
CA VAL A 260 -19.48 -4.68 -18.42
C VAL A 260 -18.94 -3.37 -17.88
N TYR A 261 -17.82 -2.94 -18.43
CA TYR A 261 -17.17 -1.67 -18.16
C TYR A 261 -17.30 -0.78 -19.37
N ARG A 262 -17.57 0.50 -19.17
CA ARG A 262 -17.74 1.47 -20.25
C ARG A 262 -17.00 2.75 -19.94
N ILE A 263 -16.31 3.28 -20.95
CA ILE A 263 -15.96 4.69 -21.04
C ILE A 263 -16.82 5.29 -22.14
N SER A 264 -17.50 6.39 -21.85
CA SER A 264 -18.20 7.18 -22.86
C SER A 264 -17.91 8.66 -22.70
N VAL A 265 -17.86 9.38 -23.82
CA VAL A 265 -17.69 10.84 -23.84
C VAL A 265 -18.89 11.45 -24.53
N HIS A 266 -19.51 12.40 -23.85
CA HIS A 266 -20.65 13.15 -24.37
C HIS A 266 -20.25 14.61 -24.51
N ASN A 267 -20.36 15.15 -25.71
CA ASN A 267 -20.14 16.58 -25.94
C ASN A 267 -21.49 17.29 -26.02
N LYS A 268 -21.52 18.50 -25.47
CA LYS A 268 -22.67 19.38 -25.55
C LYS A 268 -22.87 19.88 -26.98
N ASP A 269 -24.07 19.69 -27.51
CA ASP A 269 -24.55 20.21 -28.78
C ASP A 269 -25.84 21.00 -28.51
N GLY A 270 -25.69 22.32 -28.40
CA GLY A 270 -26.75 23.22 -27.95
C GLY A 270 -27.22 22.91 -26.53
N ALA A 271 -28.50 22.53 -26.39
CA ALA A 271 -29.11 22.13 -25.11
C ALA A 271 -29.03 20.62 -24.84
N THR A 272 -28.47 19.85 -25.76
CA THR A 272 -28.41 18.38 -25.69
C THR A 272 -26.97 17.90 -25.61
N PHE A 273 -26.79 16.62 -25.33
CA PHE A 273 -25.48 15.97 -25.32
C PHE A 273 -25.49 14.82 -26.32
N SER A 274 -24.45 14.74 -27.14
CA SER A 274 -24.26 13.65 -28.09
C SER A 274 -23.07 12.79 -27.67
N GLU A 275 -23.23 11.47 -27.72
CA GLU A 275 -22.12 10.55 -27.50
C GLU A 275 -21.17 10.61 -28.69
N VAL A 276 -19.93 11.02 -28.43
CA VAL A 276 -18.85 11.13 -29.43
C VAL A 276 -17.79 10.06 -29.25
N TYR A 277 -17.84 9.31 -28.17
CA TYR A 277 -16.94 8.20 -27.91
C TYR A 277 -17.62 7.16 -27.04
N ARG A 278 -17.38 5.90 -27.38
CA ARG A 278 -17.73 4.76 -26.54
C ARG A 278 -16.67 3.69 -26.68
N TRP A 279 -16.19 3.22 -25.55
CA TRP A 279 -15.42 2.00 -25.42
C TRP A 279 -16.10 1.10 -24.40
N THR A 280 -16.28 -0.18 -24.75
CA THR A 280 -16.93 -1.18 -23.91
C THR A 280 -16.00 -2.37 -23.70
N GLY A 281 -15.61 -2.59 -22.45
CA GLY A 281 -14.89 -3.78 -22.01
C GLY A 281 -15.85 -4.79 -21.39
N VAL A 282 -15.70 -6.07 -21.73
CA VAL A 282 -16.56 -7.14 -21.21
C VAL A 282 -15.71 -8.23 -20.56
N ALA A 283 -16.02 -8.57 -19.32
CA ALA A 283 -15.51 -9.74 -18.64
C ALA A 283 -16.64 -10.75 -18.46
N SER A 284 -16.43 -11.99 -18.89
CA SER A 284 -17.46 -13.03 -18.81
C SER A 284 -16.88 -14.35 -18.32
N TYR A 285 -17.56 -15.02 -17.38
CA TYR A 285 -17.17 -16.36 -16.96
C TYR A 285 -17.94 -17.40 -17.75
N ARG A 286 -17.28 -18.01 -18.74
CA ARG A 286 -17.85 -19.02 -19.64
C ARG A 286 -17.79 -20.40 -19.00
N LEU A 287 -18.86 -21.17 -19.12
CA LEU A 287 -18.86 -22.57 -18.68
C LEU A 287 -17.83 -23.38 -19.47
N LEU A 288 -17.19 -24.35 -18.81
CA LEU A 288 -16.39 -25.35 -19.51
C LEU A 288 -17.23 -26.13 -20.55
N PRO A 289 -16.59 -26.75 -21.57
CA PRO A 289 -17.31 -27.48 -22.62
C PRO A 289 -18.23 -28.61 -22.13
N LEU A 290 -18.02 -29.11 -20.92
CA LEU A 290 -18.86 -30.11 -20.27
C LEU A 290 -19.35 -29.56 -18.92
N LEU A 291 -20.66 -29.66 -18.69
CA LEU A 291 -21.31 -29.20 -17.46
C LEU A 291 -21.09 -30.18 -16.30
N LEU A 292 -19.86 -30.23 -15.79
CA LEU A 292 -19.46 -31.13 -14.71
C LEU A 292 -19.25 -30.35 -13.40
N PRO A 293 -19.88 -30.76 -12.29
CA PRO A 293 -19.70 -30.10 -11.01
C PRO A 293 -18.30 -30.39 -10.48
N SER A 294 -17.57 -29.36 -10.09
CA SER A 294 -16.25 -29.48 -9.47
C SER A 294 -16.03 -28.33 -8.47
N TYR A 295 -14.80 -28.16 -8.03
CA TYR A 295 -14.43 -27.10 -7.10
C TYR A 295 -14.24 -25.78 -7.83
N VAL A 296 -14.92 -24.74 -7.34
CA VAL A 296 -14.70 -23.34 -7.75
C VAL A 296 -14.08 -22.58 -6.57
N THR A 297 -13.12 -21.70 -6.87
CA THR A 297 -12.31 -21.01 -5.87
C THR A 297 -12.71 -19.54 -5.76
N GLY A 298 -12.76 -19.04 -4.53
CA GLY A 298 -13.05 -17.66 -4.17
C GLY A 298 -11.86 -16.97 -3.49
N TYR A 299 -12.14 -15.82 -2.88
CA TYR A 299 -11.14 -15.08 -2.10
C TYR A 299 -10.77 -15.85 -0.81
N GLN A 300 -9.55 -15.67 -0.30
CA GLN A 300 -9.06 -16.33 0.93
C GLN A 300 -9.10 -17.87 0.89
N PHE A 301 -8.81 -18.46 -0.27
CA PHE A 301 -8.87 -19.91 -0.50
C PHE A 301 -10.25 -20.52 -0.24
N ASP A 302 -11.33 -19.73 -0.24
CA ASP A 302 -12.65 -20.32 -0.05
C ASP A 302 -13.02 -21.21 -1.25
N ILE A 303 -13.41 -22.47 -0.99
CA ILE A 303 -13.80 -23.42 -2.03
C ILE A 303 -15.24 -23.86 -1.80
N ARG A 304 -16.01 -23.88 -2.89
CA ARG A 304 -17.33 -24.51 -2.91
C ARG A 304 -17.55 -25.32 -4.18
N ILE A 305 -18.64 -26.09 -4.20
CA ILE A 305 -19.05 -26.81 -5.40
C ILE A 305 -19.69 -25.84 -6.40
N GLY A 306 -19.27 -25.95 -7.66
CA GLY A 306 -19.85 -25.19 -8.76
C GLY A 306 -19.57 -25.83 -10.11
N PHE A 307 -20.16 -25.25 -11.16
CA PHE A 307 -19.75 -25.55 -12.52
C PHE A 307 -18.54 -24.67 -12.85
N PRO A 308 -17.34 -25.23 -13.08
CA PRO A 308 -16.17 -24.40 -13.33
C PRO A 308 -16.35 -23.53 -14.56
N ARG A 309 -15.86 -22.29 -14.48
CA ARG A 309 -15.90 -21.35 -15.59
C ARG A 309 -14.52 -20.79 -15.90
N THR A 310 -14.26 -20.57 -17.19
CA THR A 310 -13.08 -19.86 -17.67
C THR A 310 -13.42 -18.40 -17.84
N LEU A 311 -12.59 -17.52 -17.30
CA LEU A 311 -12.69 -16.11 -17.57
C LEU A 311 -12.32 -15.84 -19.04
N ASP A 312 -13.22 -15.14 -19.73
CA ASP A 312 -12.99 -14.58 -21.05
C ASP A 312 -13.10 -13.05 -20.98
N LEU A 313 -12.13 -12.35 -21.59
CA LEU A 313 -12.00 -10.90 -21.58
C LEU A 313 -12.07 -10.37 -23.01
N THR A 314 -12.99 -9.44 -23.26
CA THR A 314 -13.11 -8.73 -24.54
C THR A 314 -12.78 -7.26 -24.32
N HIS A 315 -11.83 -6.73 -25.09
CA HIS A 315 -11.28 -5.37 -24.99
C HIS A 315 -10.59 -5.00 -23.66
N ILE A 316 -10.54 -5.92 -22.69
CA ILE A 316 -9.84 -5.74 -21.40
C ILE A 316 -8.64 -6.69 -21.37
N VAL A 317 -7.53 -6.28 -20.74
CA VAL A 317 -6.29 -7.08 -20.69
C VAL A 317 -6.26 -8.04 -19.48
N GLN A 318 -6.85 -7.67 -18.33
CA GLN A 318 -6.94 -8.53 -17.13
C GLN A 318 -8.26 -8.34 -16.34
N PHE A 319 -8.67 -9.32 -15.52
CA PHE A 319 -9.93 -9.28 -14.74
C PHE A 319 -10.03 -8.10 -13.75
N ALA A 320 -8.88 -7.53 -13.39
CA ALA A 320 -8.76 -6.35 -12.54
C ALA A 320 -8.39 -5.07 -13.32
N ASP A 321 -8.16 -5.18 -14.63
CA ASP A 321 -7.90 -4.04 -15.49
C ASP A 321 -9.21 -3.28 -15.66
N ARG A 322 -9.36 -2.29 -14.80
CA ARG A 322 -10.14 -1.09 -15.09
C ARG A 322 -9.67 -0.57 -16.46
N PRO A 323 -10.53 0.11 -17.22
CA PRO A 323 -10.05 0.85 -18.39
C PRO A 323 -8.80 1.66 -18.00
N ASP A 324 -7.74 1.58 -18.82
CA ASP A 324 -6.50 2.32 -18.59
C ASP A 324 -6.80 3.83 -18.70
N TRP A 325 -7.13 4.41 -17.55
CA TRP A 325 -7.57 5.80 -17.45
C TRP A 325 -6.50 6.74 -18.00
N SER A 326 -5.25 6.48 -17.64
CA SER A 326 -4.10 7.27 -18.06
C SER A 326 -3.99 7.25 -19.58
N ALA A 327 -4.00 6.06 -20.19
CA ALA A 327 -3.97 5.94 -21.64
C ALA A 327 -5.18 6.58 -22.33
N PHE A 328 -6.37 6.51 -21.73
CA PHE A 328 -7.55 7.17 -22.26
C PHE A 328 -7.41 8.71 -22.24
N VAL A 329 -7.04 9.31 -21.11
CA VAL A 329 -6.97 10.78 -21.01
C VAL A 329 -5.79 11.37 -21.78
N THR A 330 -4.64 10.70 -21.82
CA THR A 330 -3.48 11.22 -22.58
C THR A 330 -3.48 10.78 -24.03
N GLY A 331 -3.94 9.57 -24.34
CA GLY A 331 -3.92 9.01 -25.69
C GLY A 331 -5.18 9.32 -26.49
N THR A 332 -6.35 8.97 -25.94
CA THR A 332 -7.64 9.11 -26.64
C THR A 332 -8.15 10.54 -26.63
N LEU A 333 -8.19 11.18 -25.45
CA LEU A 333 -8.52 12.60 -25.35
C LEU A 333 -7.35 13.48 -25.81
N GLY A 334 -6.10 13.07 -25.60
CA GLY A 334 -4.96 13.91 -25.95
C GLY A 334 -4.78 15.09 -24.99
N MET A 335 -5.19 14.94 -23.72
CA MET A 335 -5.02 15.98 -22.69
C MET A 335 -3.56 16.09 -22.28
N GLU A 336 -3.06 17.32 -22.17
CA GLU A 336 -1.73 17.61 -21.64
C GLU A 336 -1.77 17.65 -20.12
N LEU A 337 -1.49 16.51 -19.47
CA LEU A 337 -1.53 16.35 -18.00
C LEU A 337 -0.14 16.30 -17.35
N THR A 338 0.90 16.40 -18.17
CA THR A 338 2.28 16.47 -17.69
C THR A 338 2.51 17.82 -17.05
N LEU A 339 2.87 17.81 -15.77
CA LEU A 339 3.27 19.03 -15.08
C LEU A 339 4.70 19.37 -15.50
N PRO A 340 5.02 20.64 -15.76
CA PRO A 340 6.37 21.04 -16.12
C PRO A 340 7.37 20.55 -15.07
N ALA A 341 8.53 20.08 -15.53
CA ALA A 341 9.62 19.70 -14.65
C ALA A 341 10.04 20.92 -13.82
N VAL A 342 10.10 20.72 -12.51
CA VAL A 342 10.23 21.78 -11.51
C VAL A 342 11.67 22.33 -11.52
N ASP A 343 11.88 23.48 -12.17
CA ASP A 343 12.80 24.52 -11.68
C ASP A 343 12.22 25.23 -10.43
N ASP A 344 10.93 24.98 -10.11
CA ASP A 344 10.15 25.54 -9.01
C ASP A 344 10.58 25.12 -7.57
N SER A 345 11.72 24.45 -7.39
CA SER A 345 12.20 24.14 -6.03
C SER A 345 12.52 25.43 -5.27
N ASN A 346 13.12 26.39 -5.99
CA ASN A 346 13.37 27.74 -5.51
C ASN A 346 12.06 28.51 -5.29
N ASP A 347 11.07 28.37 -6.17
CA ASP A 347 9.77 29.04 -6.04
C ASP A 347 9.03 28.60 -4.77
N ALA A 348 8.96 27.30 -4.52
CA ALA A 348 8.28 26.79 -3.33
C ALA A 348 9.04 27.15 -2.04
N ALA A 349 10.37 27.10 -2.06
CA ALA A 349 11.20 27.56 -0.94
C ALA A 349 11.01 29.07 -0.69
N ALA A 350 10.96 29.89 -1.74
CA ALA A 350 10.72 31.33 -1.64
C ALA A 350 9.32 31.65 -1.11
N VAL A 351 8.28 30.93 -1.57
CA VAL A 351 6.91 31.08 -1.05
C VAL A 351 6.85 30.69 0.43
N LEU A 352 7.47 29.57 0.82
CA LEU A 352 7.54 29.17 2.22
C LEU A 352 8.27 30.23 3.06
N ALA A 353 9.44 30.69 2.62
CA ALA A 353 10.19 31.75 3.30
C ALA A 353 9.38 33.04 3.48
N ALA A 354 8.65 33.45 2.43
CA ALA A 354 7.77 34.63 2.48
C ALA A 354 6.59 34.45 3.44
N LYS A 355 6.04 33.24 3.57
CA LYS A 355 4.97 32.94 4.54
C LYS A 355 5.49 32.92 5.97
N LEU A 356 6.70 32.40 6.19
CA LEU A 356 7.33 32.38 7.51
C LEU A 356 7.66 33.79 8.02
N SER A 357 8.02 34.73 7.13
CA SER A 357 8.33 36.11 7.52
C SER A 357 7.10 36.96 7.86
N GLN A 358 5.88 36.53 7.47
CA GLN A 358 4.65 37.25 7.77
C GLN A 358 4.12 36.92 9.16
N PRO A 359 3.73 37.90 9.99
CA PRO A 359 3.07 37.64 11.26
C PRO A 359 1.62 37.16 11.03
N GLY A 360 1.17 36.17 11.80
CA GLY A 360 -0.20 35.63 11.70
C GLY A 360 -0.29 34.12 11.88
N PRO A 361 -1.49 33.51 11.84
CA PRO A 361 -1.63 32.06 11.86
C PRO A 361 -1.10 31.43 10.57
N ILE A 362 -0.51 30.23 10.68
CA ILE A 362 -0.12 29.43 9.52
C ILE A 362 -1.27 28.48 9.16
N ASP A 363 -1.70 28.51 7.91
CA ASP A 363 -2.74 27.63 7.39
C ASP A 363 -2.22 26.18 7.15
N ALA A 364 -3.14 25.26 6.93
CA ALA A 364 -2.80 23.85 6.69
C ALA A 364 -1.95 23.67 5.42
N VAL A 365 -2.17 24.50 4.40
CA VAL A 365 -1.46 24.43 3.11
C VAL A 365 0.02 24.77 3.30
N THR A 366 0.33 25.80 4.06
CA THR A 366 1.70 26.21 4.38
C THR A 366 2.40 25.15 5.24
N ASN A 367 1.69 24.52 6.20
CA ASN A 367 2.21 23.35 6.92
C ASN A 367 2.55 22.18 5.98
N SER A 368 1.69 21.91 4.98
CA SER A 368 1.99 20.91 3.96
C SER A 368 3.17 21.31 3.06
N LEU A 369 3.29 22.59 2.69
CA LEU A 369 4.45 23.08 1.93
C LEU A 369 5.77 22.91 2.68
N ALA A 370 5.78 23.08 4.01
CA ALA A 370 6.94 22.76 4.82
C ALA A 370 7.29 21.27 4.72
N ASN A 371 6.31 20.35 4.82
CA ASN A 371 6.55 18.92 4.60
C ASN A 371 7.11 18.62 3.20
N ASP A 372 6.50 19.19 2.16
CA ASP A 372 6.91 19.01 0.76
C ASP A 372 8.34 19.55 0.51
N PHE A 373 8.76 20.60 1.23
CA PHE A 373 10.14 21.07 1.22
C PHE A 373 11.11 20.00 1.76
N PHE A 374 10.89 19.49 2.97
CA PHE A 374 11.77 18.47 3.57
C PHE A 374 11.75 17.13 2.81
N ASP A 375 10.60 16.74 2.26
CA ASP A 375 10.48 15.53 1.43
C ASP A 375 11.30 15.65 0.14
N ARG A 376 11.39 16.85 -0.45
CA ARG A 376 12.26 17.11 -1.61
C ARG A 376 13.74 17.05 -1.24
N LEU A 377 14.14 17.56 -0.08
CA LEU A 377 15.50 17.38 0.44
C LEU A 377 15.87 15.88 0.51
N ARG A 378 14.95 15.06 1.03
CA ARG A 378 15.10 13.61 1.09
C ARG A 378 15.22 12.97 -0.30
N GLY A 379 14.37 13.39 -1.23
CA GLY A 379 14.35 12.87 -2.60
C GLY A 379 15.64 13.15 -3.37
N ARG A 380 16.15 14.38 -3.30
CA ARG A 380 17.39 14.79 -4.00
C ARG A 380 18.68 14.36 -3.30
N GLN A 381 18.59 14.02 -2.01
CA GLN A 381 19.72 13.57 -1.17
C GLN A 381 20.87 14.58 -1.05
N THR A 382 20.58 15.87 -1.19
CA THR A 382 21.52 16.98 -1.04
C THR A 382 20.83 18.15 -0.32
N ALA A 383 21.59 18.96 0.42
CA ALA A 383 21.12 20.21 1.01
C ALA A 383 22.14 21.33 0.85
N SER A 384 21.73 22.43 0.23
CA SER A 384 22.54 23.64 0.07
C SER A 384 22.38 24.55 1.29
N GLN A 385 23.24 25.57 1.40
CA GLN A 385 23.20 26.55 2.49
C GLN A 385 21.81 27.25 2.61
N PRO A 386 21.20 27.78 1.52
CA PRO A 386 19.84 28.32 1.58
C PRO A 386 18.78 27.34 2.09
N ASP A 387 18.90 26.05 1.79
CA ASP A 387 17.95 25.05 2.29
C ASP A 387 18.08 24.84 3.79
N VAL A 388 19.31 24.86 4.32
CA VAL A 388 19.54 24.74 5.76
C VAL A 388 19.05 25.99 6.48
N ASP A 389 19.29 27.18 5.95
CA ASP A 389 18.77 28.43 6.53
C ASP A 389 17.23 28.44 6.57
N LEU A 390 16.57 27.97 5.50
CA LEU A 390 15.11 27.82 5.48
C LEU A 390 14.62 26.73 6.44
N ALA A 391 15.34 25.61 6.56
CA ALA A 391 15.01 24.57 7.53
C ALA A 391 15.10 25.08 8.98
N ILE A 392 16.12 25.87 9.30
CA ILE A 392 16.28 26.55 10.60
C ILE A 392 15.09 27.50 10.84
N ALA A 393 14.75 28.34 9.85
CA ALA A 393 13.61 29.25 9.96
C ALA A 393 12.30 28.50 10.21
N ALA A 394 12.06 27.40 9.49
CA ALA A 394 10.88 26.56 9.67
C ALA A 394 10.82 25.88 11.04
N LEU A 395 11.97 25.43 11.58
CA LEU A 395 12.05 24.81 12.90
C LEU A 395 11.84 25.80 14.05
N ASN A 396 12.32 27.03 13.89
CA ASN A 396 12.14 28.10 14.87
C ASN A 396 10.72 28.68 14.85
N ASP A 397 9.95 28.46 13.80
CA ASP A 397 8.56 28.90 13.72
C ASP A 397 7.62 27.97 14.47
N ARG A 398 7.19 28.40 15.66
CA ARG A 398 6.31 27.61 16.53
C ARG A 398 4.93 27.32 15.91
N ARG A 399 4.52 28.08 14.90
CA ARG A 399 3.25 27.91 14.20
C ARG A 399 3.25 26.68 13.28
N LEU A 400 4.43 26.17 12.91
CA LEU A 400 4.58 24.96 12.12
C LEU A 400 4.66 23.70 12.99
N GLY A 401 4.00 22.63 12.54
CA GLY A 401 4.29 21.28 13.04
C GLY A 401 5.67 20.80 12.58
N VAL A 402 6.29 19.86 13.31
CA VAL A 402 7.57 19.27 12.89
C VAL A 402 7.38 18.43 11.62
N PRO A 403 8.08 18.75 10.52
CA PRO A 403 7.93 18.02 9.26
C PRO A 403 8.39 16.57 9.32
N ASP A 404 7.76 15.71 8.52
CA ASP A 404 8.00 14.25 8.52
C ASP A 404 9.44 13.89 8.17
N SER A 405 10.02 14.57 7.17
CA SER A 405 11.39 14.35 6.69
C SER A 405 12.41 15.36 7.22
N VAL A 406 12.18 15.95 8.39
CA VAL A 406 13.08 16.96 9.00
C VAL A 406 14.55 16.51 9.05
N PHE A 407 14.80 15.21 9.22
CA PHE A 407 16.15 14.65 9.23
C PHE A 407 16.95 14.90 7.94
N ALA A 408 16.28 15.13 6.82
CA ALA A 408 16.91 15.34 5.53
C ALA A 408 17.78 16.60 5.53
N ALA A 409 17.39 17.65 6.26
CA ALA A 409 18.19 18.86 6.41
C ALA A 409 19.52 18.60 7.13
N ALA A 410 19.52 17.72 8.15
CA ALA A 410 20.75 17.35 8.85
C ALA A 410 21.60 16.36 8.05
N LYS A 411 20.98 15.31 7.49
CA LYS A 411 21.67 14.19 6.84
C LYS A 411 22.34 14.56 5.52
N TYR A 412 21.76 15.48 4.75
CA TYR A 412 22.18 15.78 3.39
C TYR A 412 22.94 17.11 3.24
N ALA A 413 23.17 17.84 4.34
CA ALA A 413 23.91 19.10 4.39
C ALA A 413 25.43 18.89 4.55
N LYS A 414 26.05 18.05 3.72
CA LYS A 414 27.46 17.67 3.89
C LYS A 414 28.45 18.81 3.62
N ASP A 415 28.10 19.71 2.69
CA ASP A 415 28.96 20.79 2.21
C ASP A 415 28.57 22.16 2.78
N VAL A 416 27.72 22.17 3.81
CA VAL A 416 27.20 23.38 4.46
C VAL A 416 28.17 23.87 5.54
N ALA A 417 28.22 25.18 5.77
CA ALA A 417 29.12 25.78 6.74
C ALA A 417 28.89 25.20 8.17
N PRO A 418 29.95 24.89 8.93
CA PRO A 418 29.82 24.34 10.29
C PRO A 418 28.95 25.19 11.22
N GLU A 419 29.02 26.52 11.12
CA GLU A 419 28.20 27.46 11.90
C GLU A 419 26.70 27.29 11.62
N SER A 420 26.31 27.02 10.37
CA SER A 420 24.91 26.75 10.01
C SER A 420 24.44 25.40 10.56
N MET A 421 25.33 24.41 10.60
CA MET A 421 25.02 23.12 11.22
C MET A 421 24.87 23.22 12.75
N ALA A 422 25.64 24.09 13.41
CA ALA A 422 25.47 24.40 14.82
C ALA A 422 24.10 25.07 15.07
N ARG A 423 23.75 26.10 14.29
CA ARG A 423 22.41 26.74 14.37
C ARG A 423 21.26 25.76 14.09
N LEU A 424 21.45 24.80 13.19
CA LEU A 424 20.48 23.73 12.95
C LEU A 424 20.35 22.80 14.16
N ALA A 425 21.47 22.44 14.80
CA ALA A 425 21.46 21.65 16.02
C ALA A 425 20.71 22.38 17.15
N ASP A 426 20.98 23.67 17.36
CA ASP A 426 20.27 24.53 18.31
C ASP A 426 18.76 24.48 18.07
N ALA A 427 18.33 24.72 16.83
CA ALA A 427 16.91 24.72 16.46
C ALA A 427 16.26 23.35 16.71
N LEU A 428 16.94 22.24 16.40
CA LEU A 428 16.44 20.89 16.62
C LEU A 428 16.29 20.55 18.11
N PHE A 429 17.31 20.85 18.94
CA PHE A 429 17.25 20.61 20.38
C PHE A 429 16.22 21.52 21.06
N ALA A 430 16.21 22.83 20.74
CA ALA A 430 15.21 23.75 21.25
C ALA A 430 13.79 23.27 20.93
N ARG A 431 13.52 22.94 19.65
CA ARG A 431 12.21 22.44 19.24
C ARG A 431 11.87 21.11 19.91
N LEU A 432 12.85 20.23 20.11
CA LEU A 432 12.64 18.97 20.80
C LEU A 432 12.15 19.19 22.22
N PHE A 433 12.65 20.18 22.96
CA PHE A 433 12.24 20.47 24.34
C PHE A 433 10.98 21.32 24.47
N GLU A 434 10.56 22.01 23.40
CA GLU A 434 9.29 22.75 23.36
C GLU A 434 8.06 21.86 23.19
N ILE A 435 8.21 20.69 22.55
CA ILE A 435 7.07 19.81 22.26
C ILE A 435 6.45 19.28 23.54
N ASP A 436 5.12 19.31 23.62
CA ASP A 436 4.37 18.64 24.69
C ASP A 436 4.33 17.12 24.43
N ILE A 437 4.76 16.32 25.41
CA ILE A 437 4.79 14.86 25.29
C ILE A 437 3.57 14.29 26.00
N LYS A 438 2.59 13.87 25.21
CA LYS A 438 1.37 13.25 25.73
C LYS A 438 1.56 11.75 25.90
N VAL A 439 1.13 11.26 27.07
CA VAL A 439 1.06 9.83 27.38
C VAL A 439 -0.41 9.44 27.39
N SER A 440 -0.76 8.45 26.56
CA SER A 440 -2.13 7.95 26.46
C SER A 440 -2.54 7.22 27.74
N LYS A 441 -3.86 7.00 27.91
CA LYS A 441 -4.40 6.24 29.05
C LYS A 441 -3.86 4.81 29.16
N PHE A 442 -3.33 4.26 28.06
CA PHE A 442 -2.73 2.93 28.00
C PHE A 442 -1.21 2.95 28.18
N GLY A 443 -0.64 4.10 28.54
CA GLY A 443 0.81 4.24 28.72
C GLY A 443 1.60 4.24 27.41
N ASN A 444 0.97 4.58 26.27
CA ASN A 444 1.68 4.78 25.00
C ASN A 444 2.08 6.25 24.85
N ILE A 445 3.26 6.51 24.31
CA ILE A 445 3.71 7.87 24.02
C ILE A 445 3.21 8.31 22.65
N GLU A 446 2.43 9.38 22.62
CA GLU A 446 1.87 9.97 21.39
C GLU A 446 2.64 11.23 21.00
N ALA A 447 3.91 11.05 20.63
CA ALA A 447 4.80 12.16 20.27
C ALA A 447 5.59 11.88 18.97
N PRO A 448 4.91 11.69 17.82
CA PRO A 448 5.59 11.42 16.55
C PRO A 448 6.56 12.53 16.14
N GLN A 449 6.30 13.77 16.54
CA GLN A 449 7.18 14.91 16.28
C GLN A 449 8.54 14.79 16.99
N ALA A 450 8.56 14.31 18.24
CA ALA A 450 9.79 14.11 18.98
C ALA A 450 10.66 13.00 18.35
N GLY A 451 10.03 11.93 17.84
CA GLY A 451 10.72 10.89 17.08
C GLY A 451 11.37 11.42 15.80
N ARG A 452 10.67 12.28 15.04
CA ARG A 452 11.21 12.92 13.82
C ARG A 452 12.43 13.80 14.12
N LEU A 453 12.35 14.62 15.16
CA LEU A 453 13.49 15.43 15.62
C LEU A 453 14.65 14.56 16.09
N ALA A 454 14.38 13.43 16.75
CA ALA A 454 15.42 12.52 17.20
C ALA A 454 16.21 11.89 16.04
N ILE A 455 15.54 11.53 14.94
CA ILE A 455 16.20 11.06 13.71
C ILE A 455 17.08 12.18 13.13
N ALA A 456 16.60 13.42 13.14
CA ALA A 456 17.36 14.58 12.67
C ALA A 456 18.61 14.82 13.53
N ILE A 457 18.47 14.83 14.85
CA ILE A 457 19.59 14.97 15.80
C ILE A 457 20.58 13.83 15.64
N GLN A 458 20.11 12.59 15.45
CA GLN A 458 20.96 11.44 15.19
C GLN A 458 21.80 11.61 13.91
N SER A 459 21.29 12.36 12.94
CA SER A 459 21.93 12.62 11.64
C SER A 459 22.87 13.83 11.64
N LEU A 460 22.95 14.58 12.73
CA LEU A 460 23.86 15.73 12.85
C LEU A 460 25.33 15.30 12.83
N PRO A 461 26.24 16.12 12.29
CA PRO A 461 27.67 15.85 12.32
C PRO A 461 28.22 15.80 13.76
N ASP A 462 29.27 14.99 14.01
CA ASP A 462 29.85 14.83 15.35
C ASP A 462 30.39 16.16 15.91
N GLN A 463 30.84 17.08 15.07
CA GLN A 463 31.47 18.34 15.50
C GLN A 463 30.52 19.29 16.23
N VAL A 464 29.21 19.21 16.00
CA VAL A 464 28.22 20.12 16.62
C VAL A 464 27.56 19.55 17.87
N ILE A 465 27.70 18.25 18.13
CA ILE A 465 27.12 17.59 19.31
C ILE A 465 27.75 18.04 20.64
N PRO A 466 29.06 18.37 20.75
CA PRO A 466 29.68 18.72 22.02
C PRO A 466 28.97 19.81 22.83
N GLU A 467 28.45 20.83 22.15
CA GLU A 467 27.75 21.97 22.79
C GLU A 467 26.41 21.54 23.42
N HIS A 468 25.82 20.44 22.96
CA HIS A 468 24.53 19.91 23.41
C HIS A 468 24.67 18.74 24.42
N ARG A 469 25.81 18.61 25.11
CA ARG A 469 25.99 17.59 26.15
C ARG A 469 24.90 17.67 27.22
N ALA A 470 24.68 18.88 27.75
CA ALA A 470 23.68 19.12 28.79
C ALA A 470 22.26 18.79 28.31
N ASP A 471 21.96 19.04 27.03
CA ASP A 471 20.66 18.69 26.43
C ASP A 471 20.47 17.17 26.33
N LEU A 472 21.48 16.42 25.92
CA LEU A 472 21.41 14.96 25.87
C LEU A 472 21.32 14.33 27.27
N GLU A 473 22.03 14.87 28.26
CA GLU A 473 21.91 14.43 29.66
C GLU A 473 20.54 14.77 30.26
N ARG A 474 19.98 15.95 29.93
CA ARG A 474 18.61 16.33 30.29
C ARG A 474 17.60 15.40 29.64
N LEU A 475 17.75 15.13 28.34
CA LEU A 475 16.88 14.21 27.60
C LEU A 475 16.94 12.80 28.20
N ALA A 476 18.13 12.33 28.60
CA ALA A 476 18.28 11.03 29.22
C ALA A 476 17.51 10.90 30.53
N LYS A 477 17.26 12.00 31.25
CA LYS A 477 16.54 12.02 32.55
C LYS A 477 15.05 12.34 32.43
N ASP A 478 14.59 12.89 31.29
CA ASP A 478 13.17 13.12 31.02
C ASP A 478 12.50 11.81 30.57
N THR A 479 11.83 11.11 31.48
CA THR A 479 11.28 9.76 31.26
C THR A 479 10.41 9.66 30.01
N HIS A 480 9.53 10.64 29.75
CA HIS A 480 8.62 10.58 28.63
C HIS A 480 9.30 10.99 27.32
N ARG A 481 10.06 12.10 27.34
CA ARG A 481 10.71 12.62 26.13
C ARG A 481 11.83 11.71 25.66
N ARG A 482 12.57 11.08 26.59
CA ARG A 482 13.57 10.05 26.30
C ARG A 482 13.00 8.95 25.41
N VAL A 483 11.85 8.40 25.80
CA VAL A 483 11.23 7.28 25.08
C VAL A 483 10.75 7.76 23.71
N ALA A 484 10.20 8.97 23.61
CA ALA A 484 9.80 9.54 22.32
C ALA A 484 10.98 9.82 21.37
N ALA A 485 12.12 10.23 21.90
CA ALA A 485 13.27 10.75 21.17
C ALA A 485 14.56 9.95 21.36
N PHE A 486 14.44 8.65 21.63
CA PHE A 486 15.56 7.81 22.07
C PHE A 486 16.72 7.74 21.07
N GLN A 487 16.45 7.90 19.77
CA GLN A 487 17.49 7.87 18.74
C GLN A 487 18.49 9.03 18.87
N ALA A 488 18.07 10.18 19.40
CA ALA A 488 18.96 11.30 19.69
C ALA A 488 20.01 10.92 20.75
N LEU A 489 19.63 10.11 21.74
CA LEU A 489 20.52 9.68 22.83
C LEU A 489 21.67 8.79 22.36
N THR A 490 21.57 8.17 21.17
CA THR A 490 22.70 7.44 20.57
C THR A 490 23.91 8.35 20.29
N ARG A 491 23.70 9.67 20.23
CA ARG A 491 24.75 10.70 20.08
C ARG A 491 25.55 10.97 21.34
N LEU A 492 25.15 10.41 22.50
CA LEU A 492 26.01 10.36 23.69
C LEU A 492 27.38 9.71 23.40
N SER A 493 27.47 8.86 22.37
CA SER A 493 28.73 8.23 21.92
C SER A 493 29.81 9.21 21.42
N VAL A 494 29.43 10.45 21.08
CA VAL A 494 30.40 11.48 20.69
C VAL A 494 31.31 11.86 21.85
N PHE A 495 30.81 11.80 23.10
CA PHE A 495 31.57 12.16 24.31
C PHE A 495 32.52 11.07 24.80
N GLY A 496 32.60 9.93 24.11
CA GLY A 496 33.50 8.85 24.51
C GLY A 496 33.14 8.24 25.86
N ALA A 497 34.17 7.93 26.67
CA ALA A 497 34.03 7.26 27.95
C ALA A 497 33.20 8.06 28.97
N ASP A 498 33.21 9.39 28.90
CA ASP A 498 32.51 10.28 29.82
C ASP A 498 30.99 10.09 29.82
N ALA A 499 30.42 9.56 28.74
CA ALA A 499 28.98 9.30 28.62
C ALA A 499 28.57 7.87 28.98
N ILE A 500 29.52 6.97 29.26
CA ILE A 500 29.23 5.59 29.67
C ILE A 500 28.28 5.54 30.89
N PRO A 501 28.46 6.35 31.96
CA PRO A 501 27.54 6.32 33.09
C PRO A 501 26.10 6.62 32.70
N THR A 502 25.87 7.60 31.81
CA THR A 502 24.54 7.94 31.32
C THR A 502 23.96 6.83 30.45
N MET A 503 24.76 6.17 29.60
CA MET A 503 24.28 5.04 28.79
C MET A 503 23.92 3.82 29.62
N LEU A 504 24.70 3.52 30.67
CA LEU A 504 24.40 2.45 31.62
C LEU A 504 23.14 2.78 32.44
N TYR A 505 22.98 4.03 32.85
CA TYR A 505 21.75 4.51 33.50
C TYR A 505 20.51 4.25 32.63
N LEU A 506 20.58 4.48 31.32
CA LEU A 506 19.46 4.20 30.41
C LEU A 506 19.08 2.71 30.36
N ILE A 507 20.07 1.82 30.48
CA ILE A 507 19.86 0.36 30.52
C ILE A 507 19.26 -0.05 31.87
N ASP A 508 19.75 0.54 32.97
CA ASP A 508 19.24 0.27 34.31
C ASP A 508 17.79 0.73 34.47
N ASP A 509 17.49 1.96 33.99
CA ASP A 509 16.14 2.51 34.02
C ASP A 509 15.18 1.63 33.20
N ALA A 510 15.62 1.14 32.03
CA ALA A 510 14.82 0.24 31.22
C ALA A 510 14.37 -0.99 32.03
N ALA A 511 15.25 -1.60 32.81
CA ALA A 511 14.93 -2.79 33.59
C ALA A 511 13.96 -2.54 34.75
N LEU A 512 13.78 -1.28 35.18
CA LEU A 512 12.76 -0.89 36.15
C LEU A 512 11.37 -0.71 35.51
N GLN A 513 11.29 -0.67 34.18
CA GLN A 513 10.02 -0.49 33.48
C GLN A 513 9.30 -1.83 33.27
N PRO A 514 7.97 -1.88 33.46
CA PRO A 514 7.16 -3.06 33.16
C PRO A 514 7.30 -3.47 31.68
N LEU A 515 7.50 -4.77 31.42
CA LEU A 515 7.67 -5.31 30.06
C LEU A 515 6.42 -5.15 29.18
N ASP A 516 5.23 -5.05 29.79
CA ASP A 516 3.95 -4.78 29.12
C ASP A 516 3.84 -3.32 28.63
N LYS A 517 4.66 -2.40 29.15
CA LYS A 517 4.84 -1.03 28.65
C LYS A 517 5.97 -0.94 27.63
N GLY A 518 5.92 -1.80 26.61
CA GLY A 518 7.00 -2.14 25.68
C GLY A 518 7.93 -0.99 25.27
N ASN A 519 7.41 0.18 24.88
CA ASN A 519 8.23 1.31 24.43
C ASN A 519 9.12 1.90 25.55
N PHE A 520 8.64 1.96 26.80
CA PHE A 520 9.39 2.57 27.91
C PHE A 520 10.66 1.79 28.24
N TRP A 521 10.51 0.47 28.30
CA TRP A 521 11.61 -0.47 28.43
C TRP A 521 12.49 -0.46 27.18
N GLN A 522 11.89 -0.68 26.00
CA GLN A 522 12.62 -0.91 24.75
C GLN A 522 13.46 0.29 24.34
N HIS A 523 12.89 1.49 24.33
CA HIS A 523 13.56 2.67 23.79
C HIS A 523 14.71 3.14 24.69
N SER A 524 14.54 3.05 26.01
CA SER A 524 15.60 3.36 26.98
C SER A 524 16.76 2.37 26.84
N TYR A 525 16.47 1.08 26.75
CA TYR A 525 17.46 0.03 26.50
C TYR A 525 18.21 0.24 25.18
N LEU A 526 17.47 0.46 24.07
CA LEU A 526 18.05 0.67 22.75
C LEU A 526 18.94 1.91 22.71
N ALA A 527 18.53 3.03 23.33
CA ALA A 527 19.36 4.23 23.41
C ALA A 527 20.71 3.96 24.10
N GLY A 528 20.69 3.28 25.25
CA GLY A 528 21.91 2.96 26.01
C GLY A 528 22.82 2.00 25.26
N VAL A 529 22.30 0.86 24.81
CA VAL A 529 23.12 -0.18 24.15
C VAL A 529 23.62 0.27 22.76
N GLN A 530 22.80 0.94 21.95
CA GLN A 530 23.26 1.48 20.67
C GLN A 530 24.29 2.59 20.86
N GLY A 531 24.17 3.40 21.92
CA GLY A 531 25.18 4.38 22.31
C GLY A 531 26.53 3.72 22.63
N LEU A 532 26.53 2.68 23.47
CA LEU A 532 27.74 1.91 23.81
C LEU A 532 28.34 1.24 22.57
N CYS A 533 27.50 0.66 21.70
CA CYS A 533 27.94 0.03 20.47
C CYS A 533 28.72 1.00 19.57
N ARG A 534 28.23 2.24 19.44
CA ARG A 534 28.86 3.29 18.63
C ARG A 534 30.19 3.80 19.18
N LEU A 535 30.50 3.54 20.46
CA LEU A 535 31.82 3.83 21.01
C LEU A 535 32.91 2.92 20.42
N GLY A 536 32.54 1.71 19.97
CA GLY A 536 33.50 0.68 19.56
C GLY A 536 34.48 0.39 20.71
N GLU A 537 35.77 0.24 20.39
CA GLU A 537 36.82 -0.05 21.39
C GLU A 537 36.93 1.00 22.50
N ARG A 538 36.52 2.26 22.25
CA ARG A 538 36.47 3.31 23.29
C ARG A 538 35.47 2.99 24.41
N GLY A 539 34.55 2.06 24.16
CA GLY A 539 33.59 1.55 25.13
C GLY A 539 34.13 0.45 26.03
N ALA A 540 35.41 0.04 25.91
CA ALA A 540 36.01 -1.01 26.74
C ALA A 540 35.74 -0.88 28.26
N PRO A 541 35.74 0.33 28.88
CA PRO A 541 35.40 0.49 30.30
C PRO A 541 33.97 0.05 30.67
N ALA A 542 33.05 -0.04 29.69
CA ALA A 542 31.68 -0.48 29.90
C ALA A 542 31.49 -2.00 29.79
N ILE A 543 32.51 -2.77 29.39
CA ILE A 543 32.40 -4.23 29.18
C ILE A 543 31.96 -4.94 30.47
N GLU A 544 32.73 -4.81 31.55
CA GLU A 544 32.40 -5.52 32.79
C GLU A 544 31.08 -5.03 33.42
N PRO A 545 30.81 -3.71 33.51
CA PRO A 545 29.50 -3.23 33.95
C PRO A 545 28.32 -3.79 33.15
N LEU A 546 28.48 -4.00 31.84
CA LEU A 546 27.43 -4.56 30.99
C LEU A 546 27.31 -6.08 31.18
N LEU A 547 28.43 -6.80 31.36
CA LEU A 547 28.43 -8.22 31.70
C LEU A 547 27.75 -8.50 33.05
N GLU A 548 27.98 -7.64 34.07
CA GLU A 548 27.30 -7.73 35.36
C GLU A 548 25.78 -7.66 35.21
N ARG A 549 25.28 -6.74 34.37
CA ARG A 549 23.85 -6.60 34.07
C ARG A 549 23.28 -7.82 33.34
N ILE A 550 24.04 -8.42 32.43
CA ILE A 550 23.67 -9.70 31.79
C ILE A 550 23.56 -10.81 32.83
N ARG A 551 24.56 -10.96 33.71
CA ARG A 551 24.56 -12.00 34.76
C ARG A 551 23.42 -11.80 35.77
N ALA A 552 23.07 -10.55 36.06
CA ALA A 552 21.94 -10.19 36.92
C ALA A 552 20.57 -10.37 36.25
N GLY A 553 20.50 -10.72 34.97
CA GLY A 553 19.24 -10.89 34.23
C GLY A 553 18.53 -9.58 33.90
N ILE A 554 19.22 -8.44 34.03
CA ILE A 554 18.71 -7.09 33.72
C ILE A 554 18.56 -6.92 32.20
N ILE A 555 19.47 -7.51 31.42
CA ILE A 555 19.49 -7.40 29.96
C ILE A 555 18.80 -8.63 29.33
N PRO A 556 17.78 -8.43 28.47
CA PRO A 556 17.14 -9.52 27.73
C PRO A 556 18.13 -10.17 26.74
N LEU A 557 18.35 -11.47 26.87
CA LEU A 557 19.21 -12.22 25.93
C LEU A 557 18.43 -12.97 24.83
N HIS A 558 17.11 -12.73 24.75
CA HIS A 558 16.27 -13.32 23.72
C HIS A 558 16.16 -12.41 22.49
N ALA A 559 15.84 -13.01 21.34
CA ALA A 559 15.61 -12.32 20.07
C ALA A 559 16.73 -11.31 19.69
N SER A 560 16.39 -10.26 18.95
CA SER A 560 17.31 -9.24 18.42
C SER A 560 17.99 -8.41 19.51
N TYR A 561 17.42 -8.28 20.71
CA TYR A 561 18.02 -7.50 21.81
C TYR A 561 19.30 -8.14 22.36
N GLY A 562 19.30 -9.48 22.47
CA GLY A 562 20.48 -10.24 22.85
C GLY A 562 21.57 -10.17 21.79
N ASP A 563 21.19 -10.23 20.50
CA ASP A 563 22.15 -10.09 19.40
C ASP A 563 22.82 -8.71 19.40
N LEU A 564 22.05 -7.64 19.66
CA LEU A 564 22.59 -6.29 19.81
C LEU A 564 23.56 -6.18 20.99
N ALA A 565 23.24 -6.77 22.15
CA ALA A 565 24.14 -6.78 23.31
C ALA A 565 25.46 -7.53 23.03
N ILE A 566 25.39 -8.69 22.36
CA ILE A 566 26.56 -9.45 21.92
C ILE A 566 27.42 -8.63 20.96
N ASN A 567 26.79 -8.00 19.97
CA ASN A 567 27.46 -7.18 18.98
C ASN A 567 28.16 -5.97 19.62
N THR A 568 27.48 -5.32 20.56
CA THR A 568 28.02 -4.21 21.36
C THR A 568 29.26 -4.66 22.14
N LEU A 569 29.18 -5.76 22.90
CA LEU A 569 30.30 -6.27 23.70
C LEU A 569 31.48 -6.71 22.82
N ALA A 570 31.21 -7.40 21.72
CA ALA A 570 32.23 -7.80 20.76
C ALA A 570 32.92 -6.58 20.11
N GLY A 571 32.14 -5.55 19.76
CA GLY A 571 32.63 -4.30 19.18
C GLY A 571 33.46 -3.45 20.15
N MET A 572 33.18 -3.54 21.46
CA MET A 572 33.99 -2.92 22.51
C MET A 572 35.28 -3.70 22.82
N GLY A 573 35.43 -4.93 22.28
CA GLY A 573 36.62 -5.75 22.47
C GLY A 573 36.50 -6.83 23.56
N ALA A 574 35.28 -7.18 23.98
CA ALA A 574 35.08 -8.24 24.97
C ALA A 574 35.61 -9.60 24.48
N ASP A 575 36.23 -10.36 25.38
CA ASP A 575 36.69 -11.71 25.10
C ASP A 575 35.51 -12.68 24.89
N LYS A 576 35.61 -13.53 23.86
CA LYS A 576 34.54 -14.44 23.44
C LYS A 576 34.18 -15.45 24.52
N ALA A 577 35.20 -16.01 25.21
CA ALA A 577 34.99 -17.01 26.24
C ALA A 577 34.35 -16.39 27.48
N THR A 578 34.83 -15.21 27.88
CA THR A 578 34.30 -14.42 29.00
C THR A 578 32.85 -14.00 28.76
N LEU A 579 32.55 -13.53 27.55
CA LEU A 579 31.19 -13.16 27.16
C LEU A 579 30.26 -14.38 27.19
N LEU A 580 30.65 -15.52 26.62
CA LEU A 580 29.84 -16.74 26.62
C LEU A 580 29.55 -17.24 28.05
N GLN A 581 30.49 -17.06 28.98
CA GLN A 581 30.33 -17.41 30.39
C GLN A 581 29.36 -16.48 31.15
N ALA A 582 29.01 -15.31 30.62
CA ALA A 582 28.02 -14.43 31.25
C ALA A 582 26.56 -14.84 30.96
N PHE A 583 26.31 -15.65 29.92
CA PHE A 583 24.95 -16.10 29.56
C PHE A 583 24.41 -17.14 30.55
N PRO A 584 23.09 -17.26 30.78
CA PRO A 584 22.51 -18.35 31.57
C PRO A 584 22.80 -19.73 30.95
N ALA A 585 23.08 -20.74 31.79
CA ALA A 585 23.43 -22.10 31.33
C ALA A 585 22.38 -22.74 30.40
N LYS A 586 21.10 -22.41 30.58
CA LYS A 586 19.96 -22.86 29.77
C LYS A 586 20.02 -22.36 28.31
N ASP A 587 20.59 -21.17 28.10
CA ASP A 587 20.70 -20.53 26.77
C ASP A 587 22.06 -20.79 26.11
N ARG A 588 23.11 -21.13 26.88
CA ARG A 588 24.47 -21.40 26.37
C ARG A 588 24.51 -22.52 25.34
N ASN A 589 23.86 -23.65 25.62
CA ASN A 589 23.97 -24.86 24.78
C ASN A 589 22.99 -24.84 23.60
N SER A 590 21.79 -24.30 23.78
CA SER A 590 20.76 -24.21 22.74
C SER A 590 21.07 -23.13 21.69
N ASN A 591 21.83 -22.09 22.04
CA ASN A 591 22.11 -20.95 21.17
C ASN A 591 23.59 -20.73 20.81
N ARG A 592 24.50 -21.67 21.12
CA ARG A 592 25.95 -21.50 20.87
C ARG A 592 26.30 -21.14 19.42
N ALA A 593 25.72 -21.86 18.45
CA ALA A 593 25.95 -21.59 17.03
C ALA A 593 25.39 -20.23 16.57
N ARG A 594 24.36 -19.71 17.24
CA ARG A 594 23.84 -18.34 17.00
C ARG A 594 24.78 -17.31 17.60
N PHE A 595 25.19 -17.51 18.87
CA PHE A 595 26.14 -16.65 19.56
C PHE A 595 27.45 -16.50 18.76
N ASP A 596 28.06 -17.62 18.36
CA ASP A 596 29.32 -17.62 17.61
C ASP A 596 29.18 -16.83 16.30
N ARG A 597 28.08 -17.04 15.57
CA ARG A 597 27.78 -16.32 14.33
C ARG A 597 27.65 -14.81 14.54
N VAL A 598 26.93 -14.39 15.57
CA VAL A 598 26.72 -12.96 15.87
C VAL A 598 28.02 -12.30 16.33
N PHE A 599 28.75 -12.95 17.24
CA PHE A 599 30.03 -12.46 17.76
C PHE A 599 31.09 -12.35 16.64
N ASP A 600 31.25 -13.39 15.82
CA ASP A 600 32.25 -13.41 14.76
C ASP A 600 31.90 -12.41 13.65
N LYS A 601 30.61 -12.16 13.39
CA LYS A 601 30.15 -11.09 12.49
C LYS A 601 30.49 -9.72 13.06
N ALA A 602 30.18 -9.47 14.34
CA ALA A 602 30.44 -8.20 15.01
C ALA A 602 31.93 -7.81 15.00
N ARG A 603 32.83 -8.77 15.22
CA ARG A 603 34.29 -8.55 15.14
C ARG A 603 34.77 -8.14 13.75
N ARG A 604 34.05 -8.53 12.68
CA ARG A 604 34.38 -8.12 11.31
C ARG A 604 33.78 -6.77 10.95
N LYS A 605 32.54 -6.52 11.40
CA LYS A 605 31.81 -5.27 11.16
C LYS A 605 30.79 -5.08 12.27
N ILE A 606 31.04 -4.07 13.11
CA ILE A 606 30.11 -3.67 14.16
C ILE A 606 28.82 -3.16 13.48
N ASP A 607 27.69 -3.66 13.94
CA ASP A 607 26.36 -3.28 13.43
C ASP A 607 25.49 -2.80 14.60
N CYS A 608 25.44 -1.48 14.79
CA CYS A 608 24.67 -0.87 15.86
C CYS A 608 23.20 -0.62 15.48
N GLY A 609 22.74 -1.16 14.35
CA GLY A 609 21.32 -1.17 13.97
C GLY A 609 20.53 -2.17 14.81
N TYR A 610 19.28 -1.82 15.13
CA TYR A 610 18.29 -2.71 15.73
C TYR A 610 17.14 -2.92 14.77
#